data_AF-A0A956EF02-F1
#
_entry.id   AF-A0A956EF02-F1
#
_cell.length_a   1.000
_cell.length_b   1.000
_cell.length_c   1.000
_cell.angle_alpha   90.00
_cell.angle_beta   90.00
_cell.angle_gamma   90.00
#
_symmetry.space_group_name_H-M   'P 1'
#
loop_
_entity.id
_entity.type
_entity.pdbx_description
1 polymer ?
#
loop_
_entity_poly.entity_id
_entity_poly.type
_entity_poly.pdbx_seq_one_letter_code
_entity_poly.pdbx_strand_id
1 'polypeptide(L)'
;QGDARFLAEEAAGRGVSAEYVADAASAVERLRGRSTPEDVILVKGSRGVKLERVVAALLAGTSPEPAGADAPGPTNEGPHAP
;
A
#
# COMPACT_ATOMS: atom_id res chain seq x y z
N GLN A 1 19.19 3.40 -20.70
CA GLN A 1 17.99 2.54 -20.66
C GLN A 1 18.42 1.29 -19.89
N GLY A 2 17.72 0.90 -18.83
CA GLY A 2 18.15 -0.19 -17.95
C GLY A 2 17.49 -1.53 -18.31
N ASP A 3 18.04 -2.63 -17.80
CA ASP A 3 17.62 -4.00 -18.17
C ASP A 3 16.29 -4.45 -17.55
N ALA A 4 15.65 -3.59 -16.75
CA ALA A 4 14.45 -3.92 -15.97
C ALA A 4 13.30 -4.49 -16.82
N ARG A 5 13.13 -4.01 -18.05
CA ARG A 5 12.10 -4.52 -18.97
C ARG A 5 12.35 -5.98 -19.34
N PHE A 6 13.57 -6.29 -19.78
CA PHE A 6 13.96 -7.66 -20.16
C PHE A 6 13.86 -8.62 -18.97
N LEU A 7 14.25 -8.18 -17.77
CA LEU A 7 14.13 -8.98 -16.55
C LEU A 7 12.68 -9.33 -16.22
N ALA A 8 11.76 -8.37 -16.34
CA ALA A 8 10.34 -8.61 -16.11
C ALA A 8 9.72 -9.52 -17.18
N GLU A 9 10.06 -9.31 -18.45
CA GLU A 9 9.57 -10.12 -19.57
C GLU A 9 10.04 -11.58 -19.46
N GLU A 10 11.31 -11.83 -19.11
CA GLU A 10 11.83 -13.18 -18.89
C GLU A 10 11.20 -13.87 -17.67
N ALA A 11 11.00 -13.14 -16.56
CA ALA A 11 10.32 -13.67 -15.39
C ALA A 11 8.86 -14.07 -15.72
N ALA A 12 8.16 -13.22 -16.47
CA ALA A 12 6.81 -13.49 -16.96
C ALA A 12 6.77 -14.71 -17.90
N GLY A 13 7.72 -14.84 -18.82
CA GLY A 13 7.86 -16.01 -19.69
C GLY A 13 8.09 -17.32 -18.93
N ARG A 14 8.56 -17.24 -17.68
CA ARG A 14 8.76 -18.38 -16.77
C ARG A 14 7.59 -18.60 -15.80
N GLY A 15 6.47 -17.87 -15.98
CA GLY A 15 5.27 -18.00 -15.16
C GLY A 15 5.27 -17.19 -13.86
N VAL A 16 6.26 -16.32 -13.63
CA VAL A 16 6.23 -15.38 -12.51
C VAL A 16 5.31 -14.21 -12.87
N SER A 17 4.41 -13.81 -11.98
CA SER A 17 3.62 -12.58 -12.17
C SER A 17 4.53 -11.35 -12.05
N ALA A 18 5.15 -10.95 -13.15
CA ALA A 18 6.07 -9.82 -13.25
C ALA A 18 5.58 -8.84 -14.31
N GLU A 19 5.76 -7.54 -14.03
CA GLU A 19 5.35 -6.46 -14.90
C GLU A 19 6.41 -5.35 -14.90
N TYR A 20 6.76 -4.87 -16.09
CA TYR A 20 7.59 -3.68 -16.24
C TYR A 20 6.71 -2.41 -16.27
N VAL A 21 7.15 -1.39 -15.53
CA VAL A 21 6.57 -0.05 -15.56
C VAL A 21 7.67 0.97 -15.85
N ALA A 22 7.33 1.99 -16.64
CA ALA A 22 8.31 2.97 -17.13
C ALA A 22 8.86 3.86 -16.01
N ASP A 23 8.05 4.14 -15.00
CA ASP A 23 8.39 5.00 -13.88
C ASP A 23 7.61 4.63 -12.61
N ALA A 24 7.98 5.31 -11.52
CA ALA A 24 7.39 5.08 -10.20
C ALA A 24 5.94 5.55 -10.07
N ALA A 25 5.51 6.57 -10.81
CA ALA A 25 4.12 7.03 -10.74
C ALA A 25 3.20 5.96 -11.33
N SER A 26 3.59 5.41 -12.48
CA SER A 26 2.94 4.27 -13.13
C SER A 26 2.87 3.04 -12.21
N ALA A 27 3.92 2.79 -11.41
CA ALA A 27 3.93 1.71 -10.42
C ALA A 27 2.86 1.91 -9.33
N VAL A 28 2.77 3.12 -8.77
CA VAL A 28 1.82 3.46 -7.71
C VAL A 28 0.38 3.35 -8.21
N GLU A 29 0.09 3.88 -9.40
CA GLU A 29 -1.26 3.80 -9.99
C GLU A 29 -1.70 2.35 -10.20
N ARG A 30 -0.81 1.49 -10.72
CA ARG A 30 -1.12 0.06 -10.91
C ARG A 30 -1.35 -0.67 -9.59
N LEU A 31 -0.59 -0.35 -8.55
CA LEU A 31 -0.74 -0.98 -7.23
C LEU A 31 -2.03 -0.54 -6.53
N ARG A 32 -2.42 0.73 -6.62
CA ARG A 32 -3.65 1.23 -5.98
C ARG A 32 -4.93 0.50 -6.45
N GLY A 33 -4.97 0.07 -7.71
CA GLY A 33 -6.11 -0.70 -8.23
C GLY A 33 -6.09 -2.20 -7.90
N ARG A 34 -5.02 -2.70 -7.29
CA ARG A 34 -4.79 -4.14 -7.06
C ARG A 34 -4.56 -4.51 -5.60
N SER A 35 -4.17 -3.54 -4.78
CA SER A 35 -3.82 -3.77 -3.38
C SER A 35 -4.96 -3.42 -2.43
N THR A 36 -5.08 -4.19 -1.36
CA THR A 36 -5.96 -3.91 -0.21
C THR A 36 -5.14 -3.38 0.97
N PRO A 37 -5.77 -2.78 2.00
CA PRO A 37 -5.06 -2.36 3.21
C PRO A 37 -4.36 -3.49 3.98
N GLU A 38 -4.73 -4.75 3.74
CA GLU A 38 -4.17 -5.93 4.41
C GLU A 38 -2.93 -6.49 3.69
N ASP A 39 -2.65 -6.01 2.47
CA ASP A 39 -1.52 -6.48 1.68
C ASP A 39 -0.17 -5.97 2.22
N VAL A 40 0.84 -6.83 2.15
CA VAL A 40 2.23 -6.47 2.43
C VAL A 40 2.97 -6.23 1.12
N ILE A 41 3.45 -5.00 0.92
CA ILE A 41 4.19 -4.59 -0.28
C ILE A 41 5.66 -4.35 0.07
N LEU A 42 6.56 -5.15 -0.52
CA LEU A 42 8.01 -4.92 -0.44
C LEU A 42 8.47 -3.97 -1.55
N VAL A 43 9.05 -2.84 -1.16
CA VAL A 43 9.71 -1.90 -2.09
C VAL A 43 11.22 -2.04 -1.96
N LYS A 44 11.92 -2.33 -3.07
CA LYS A 44 13.37 -2.56 -3.07
C LYS A 44 14.08 -1.89 -4.23
N GLY A 45 15.23 -1.27 -3.92
CA GLY A 45 16.13 -0.66 -4.89
C GLY A 45 17.33 -0.03 -4.20
N SER A 46 18.29 0.46 -5.00
CA SER A 46 19.49 1.13 -4.48
C SER A 46 19.16 2.54 -3.98
N ARG A 47 19.99 3.07 -3.05
CA ARG A 47 19.82 4.41 -2.44
C ARG A 47 19.58 5.53 -3.46
N GLY A 48 20.28 5.52 -4.60
CA GLY A 48 20.14 6.53 -5.65
C GLY A 48 18.77 6.58 -6.33
N VAL A 49 17.94 5.54 -6.19
CA VAL A 49 16.62 5.43 -6.84
C VAL A 49 15.54 6.19 -6.05
N LYS A 50 15.81 6.52 -4.77
CA LYS A 50 14.91 7.28 -3.88
C LYS A 50 13.51 6.67 -3.79
N LEU A 51 13.41 5.38 -3.49
CA LEU A 51 12.14 4.63 -3.48
C LEU A 51 11.24 4.95 -2.28
N GLU A 52 11.74 5.68 -1.29
CA GLU A 52 10.96 6.18 -0.15
C GLU A 52 9.75 7.01 -0.63
N ARG A 53 9.89 7.69 -1.77
CA ARG A 53 8.79 8.43 -2.41
C ARG A 53 7.64 7.52 -2.89
N VAL A 54 7.95 6.27 -3.27
CA VAL A 54 6.94 5.28 -3.69
C VAL A 54 6.16 4.80 -2.47
N VAL A 55 6.88 4.50 -1.39
CA VAL A 55 6.27 4.11 -0.11
C VAL A 55 5.33 5.22 0.40
N ALA A 56 5.78 6.47 0.40
CA ALA A 56 4.96 7.60 0.81
C ALA A 56 3.68 7.75 -0.05
N ALA A 57 3.79 7.55 -1.38
CA ALA A 57 2.65 7.65 -2.28
C ALA A 57 1.63 6.51 -2.14
N LEU A 58 2.07 5.31 -1.76
CA LEU A 58 1.20 4.18 -1.45
C LEU A 58 0.43 4.43 -0.14
N LEU A 59 1.13 4.88 0.91
CA LEU A 59 0.53 5.18 2.22
C LEU A 59 -0.42 6.40 2.19
N ALA A 60 -0.16 7.40 1.34
CA ALA A 60 -1.04 8.56 1.22
C ALA A 60 -2.42 8.24 0.60
N GLY A 61 -2.57 7.09 -0.06
CA GLY A 61 -3.82 6.63 -0.65
C GLY A 61 -4.64 5.69 0.25
N THR A 62 -4.08 5.25 1.37
CA THR A 62 -4.79 4.43 2.36
C THR A 62 -5.43 5.39 3.38
N SER A 63 -6.69 5.76 3.18
CA SER A 63 -7.44 6.39 4.28
C SER A 63 -7.49 5.39 5.43
N PRO A 64 -7.07 5.76 6.65
CA PRO A 64 -7.31 4.91 7.80
C PRO A 64 -8.83 4.86 8.01
N GLU A 65 -9.45 3.71 7.73
CA GLU A 65 -10.71 3.40 8.39
C GLU A 65 -10.46 3.49 9.90
N PRO A 66 -11.28 4.23 10.67
CA PRO A 66 -11.16 4.20 12.11
C PRO A 66 -11.44 2.76 12.56
N ALA A 67 -10.40 2.08 13.03
CA ALA A 67 -10.50 0.79 13.69
C ALA A 67 -11.52 0.92 14.82
N GLY A 68 -12.72 0.34 14.62
CA GLY A 68 -13.77 0.25 15.62
C GLY A 68 -14.19 1.61 16.19
N ALA A 69 -15.24 2.21 15.64
CA ALA A 69 -16.11 3.03 16.47
C ALA A 69 -16.73 2.11 17.53
N ASP A 70 -16.02 1.99 18.65
CA ASP A 70 -16.50 1.42 19.89
C ASP A 70 -17.84 2.11 20.21
N ALA A 71 -18.88 1.30 20.41
CA ALA A 71 -20.23 1.76 20.67
C ALA A 71 -20.23 2.80 21.81
N PRO A 72 -21.18 3.75 21.84
CA PRO A 72 -21.32 4.64 22.98
C PRO A 72 -21.47 3.78 24.24
N GLY A 73 -20.49 3.86 25.15
CA GLY A 73 -20.51 3.17 26.42
C GLY A 73 -21.78 3.52 27.22
N PRO A 74 -22.24 2.62 28.11
CA PRO A 74 -23.49 2.83 28.83
C PRO A 74 -23.44 4.13 29.64
N THR A 75 -24.45 4.97 29.47
CA THR A 75 -24.73 6.13 30.31
C THR A 75 -24.86 5.67 31.76
N ASN A 76 -23.93 6.13 32.60
CA ASN A 76 -24.01 5.92 34.04
C ASN A 76 -25.03 6.91 34.63
N GLU A 77 -26.29 6.49 34.72
CA GLU A 77 -27.27 7.17 35.57
C GLU A 77 -26.94 6.85 37.04
N GLY A 78 -26.25 7.79 37.70
CA GLY A 78 -25.99 7.72 39.14
C GLY A 78 -27.29 7.89 39.94
N PRO A 79 -27.45 7.20 41.08
CA PRO A 79 -28.71 7.19 41.82
C PRO A 79 -28.98 8.51 42.55
N HIS A 80 -30.27 8.84 42.58
CA HIS A 80 -30.93 9.88 43.36
C HIS A 80 -30.42 9.96 44.81
N ALA A 81 -30.09 11.17 45.26
CA ALA A 81 -29.84 11.49 46.65
C ALA A 81 -31.13 11.34 47.50
N PRO A 82 -31.02 10.96 48.78
CA PRO A 82 -32.15 10.97 49.72
C PRO A 82 -32.52 12.38 50.19
#